data_AF-A0A8W7H096-F1
#
_entry.id   AF-A0A8W7H096-F1
#
_cell.length_a   1.000
_cell.length_b   1.000
_cell.length_c   1.000
_cell.angle_alpha   90.00
_cell.angle_beta   90.00
_cell.angle_gamma   90.00
#
_symmetry.space_group_name_H-M   'P 1'
#
loop_
_entity.id
_entity.type
_entity.pdbx_description
1 polymer ?
#
loop_
_entity_poly.entity_id
_entity_poly.type
_entity_poly.pdbx_seq_one_letter_code
_entity_poly.pdbx_strand_id
1 'polypeptide(L)'
;MPKNPDAEKNNPCLKEQDLVHKCLNQNNYDNSQCELYFANYKNCKDFWYRVQRDRRAHGKYPYLPEMADRERIKQEYMNTKISG
;
A
#
# COMPACT_ATOMS: atom_id res chain seq x y z
N MET A 1 2.12 -17.91 -14.50
CA MET A 1 3.24 -16.96 -14.26
C MET A 1 3.84 -17.28 -12.91
N PRO A 2 5.17 -17.39 -12.78
CA PRO A 2 5.80 -17.60 -11.47
C PRO A 2 5.48 -16.41 -10.56
N LYS A 3 5.10 -16.68 -9.30
CA LYS A 3 4.92 -15.64 -8.30
C LYS A 3 6.27 -14.97 -8.06
N ASN A 4 6.34 -13.65 -8.20
CA ASN A 4 7.52 -12.89 -7.81
C ASN A 4 7.65 -12.96 -6.28
N PRO A 5 8.69 -13.62 -5.72
CA PRO A 5 8.84 -13.77 -4.28
C PRO A 5 9.07 -12.43 -3.57
N ASP A 6 9.58 -11.42 -4.29
CA ASP A 6 9.86 -10.09 -3.75
C ASP A 6 8.67 -9.12 -3.89
N ALA A 7 7.52 -9.59 -4.38
CA ALA A 7 6.35 -8.73 -4.58
C ALA A 7 5.89 -8.06 -3.27
N GLU A 8 5.85 -8.81 -2.17
CA GLU A 8 5.47 -8.26 -0.85
C GLU A 8 6.51 -7.26 -0.33
N LYS A 9 7.80 -7.51 -0.60
CA LYS A 9 8.87 -6.60 -0.20
C LYS A 9 8.80 -5.28 -0.96
N ASN A 10 8.58 -5.33 -2.27
CA ASN A 10 8.66 -4.12 -3.10
C ASN A 10 7.33 -3.39 -3.25
N ASN A 11 6.20 -4.07 -3.03
CA ASN A 11 4.86 -3.47 -3.10
C ASN A 11 4.16 -3.53 -1.74
N PRO A 12 4.12 -2.42 -0.98
CA PRO A 12 3.42 -2.40 0.30
C PRO A 12 1.89 -2.39 0.18
N CYS A 13 1.37 -2.36 -1.06
CA CYS A 13 -0.04 -2.39 -1.41
C CYS A 13 -0.40 -3.62 -2.26
N LEU A 14 0.39 -4.71 -2.16
CA LEU A 14 0.17 -5.92 -2.95
C LEU A 14 -1.23 -6.50 -2.71
N LYS A 15 -1.69 -6.49 -1.45
CA LYS A 15 -3.03 -6.97 -1.09
C LYS A 15 -4.13 -6.20 -1.81
N GLU A 16 -4.08 -4.87 -1.80
CA GLU A 16 -5.07 -4.03 -2.47
C GLU A 16 -4.99 -4.17 -4.00
N GLN A 17 -3.79 -4.32 -4.56
CA GLN A 17 -3.59 -4.63 -5.99
C GLN A 17 -4.25 -5.96 -6.37
N ASP A 18 -4.06 -7.01 -5.58
CA ASP A 18 -4.66 -8.32 -5.83
C ASP A 18 -6.19 -8.27 -5.74
N LEU A 19 -6.75 -7.46 -4.83
CA LEU A 19 -8.20 -7.25 -4.75
C LEU A 19 -8.75 -6.53 -5.99
N VAL A 20 -8.03 -5.54 -6.52
CA VAL A 20 -8.38 -4.89 -7.80
C VAL A 20 -8.39 -5.92 -8.93
N HIS A 21 -7.32 -6.70 -9.08
CA HIS A 21 -7.25 -7.73 -10.12
C HIS A 21 -8.35 -8.78 -9.98
N LYS A 22 -8.64 -9.22 -8.75
CA LYS A 22 -9.72 -10.17 -8.48
C LYS A 22 -11.07 -9.60 -8.89
N CYS A 23 -11.37 -8.35 -8.52
CA CYS A 23 -12.61 -7.69 -8.90
C CYS A 23 -12.75 -7.59 -10.42
N LEU A 24 -11.71 -7.14 -11.13
CA LEU A 24 -11.74 -7.00 -12.58
C LEU A 24 -11.97 -8.35 -13.26
N ASN A 25 -11.27 -9.40 -12.83
CA ASN A 25 -11.45 -10.75 -13.36
C ASN A 25 -12.88 -11.28 -13.16
N GLN A 26 -13.55 -10.91 -12.07
CA GLN A 26 -14.92 -11.33 -11.77
C GLN A 26 -15.98 -10.53 -12.53
N ASN A 27 -15.66 -9.30 -12.95
CA ASN A 27 -16.60 -8.37 -13.57
C ASN A 27 -16.28 -8.09 -15.04
N ASN A 28 -15.62 -9.02 -15.75
CA ASN A 28 -15.24 -8.86 -17.16
C ASN A 28 -14.46 -7.56 -17.45
N TYR A 29 -13.61 -7.15 -16.50
CA TYR A 29 -12.85 -5.90 -16.54
C TYR A 29 -13.70 -4.61 -16.59
N ASP A 30 -14.94 -4.67 -16.12
CA ASP A 30 -15.74 -3.46 -15.89
C ASP A 30 -15.20 -2.70 -14.66
N ASN A 31 -14.49 -1.61 -14.94
CA ASN A 31 -13.90 -0.76 -13.91
C ASN A 31 -14.94 -0.16 -12.95
N SER A 32 -16.17 0.09 -13.41
CA SER A 32 -17.22 0.71 -12.59
C SER A 32 -17.66 -0.19 -11.43
N GLN A 33 -17.53 -1.52 -11.59
CA GLN A 33 -17.83 -2.49 -10.51
C GLN A 33 -16.74 -2.54 -9.43
N CYS A 34 -15.58 -1.91 -9.67
CA CYS A 34 -14.38 -2.06 -8.85
C CYS A 34 -13.89 -0.76 -8.20
N GLU A 35 -14.68 0.32 -8.23
CA GLU A 35 -14.31 1.65 -7.73
C GLU A 35 -13.79 1.64 -6.29
N LEU A 36 -14.43 0.89 -5.40
CA LEU A 36 -14.00 0.77 -4.00
C LEU A 36 -12.59 0.15 -3.88
N TYR A 37 -12.30 -0.88 -4.67
CA TYR A 37 -10.98 -1.52 -4.68
C TYR A 37 -9.91 -0.58 -5.22
N PHE A 38 -10.24 0.21 -6.26
CA PHE A 38 -9.34 1.25 -6.76
C PHE A 38 -9.09 2.35 -5.72
N ALA A 39 -10.14 2.79 -5.00
CA ALA A 39 -10.00 3.77 -3.94
C ALA A 39 -9.09 3.27 -2.82
N ASN A 40 -9.27 2.02 -2.38
CA ASN A 40 -8.41 1.40 -1.37
C ASN A 40 -6.96 1.28 -1.83
N TYR A 41 -6.73 0.84 -3.08
CA TYR A 41 -5.38 0.77 -3.65
C TYR A 41 -4.72 2.15 -3.74
N LYS A 42 -5.46 3.18 -4.14
CA LYS A 42 -4.98 4.56 -4.17
C LYS A 42 -4.63 5.06 -2.77
N ASN A 43 -5.52 4.87 -1.80
CA ASN A 43 -5.28 5.28 -0.41
C ASN A 43 -4.03 4.60 0.18
N CYS A 44 -3.82 3.32 -0.12
CA CYS A 44 -2.62 2.60 0.29
C CYS A 44 -1.36 3.24 -0.30
N LYS A 45 -1.33 3.50 -1.62
CA LYS A 45 -0.19 4.13 -2.28
C LYS A 45 0.10 5.52 -1.73
N ASP A 46 -0.93 6.32 -1.51
CA ASP A 46 -0.81 7.68 -0.98
C ASP A 46 -0.26 7.67 0.46
N PHE A 47 -0.68 6.71 1.27
CA PHE A 47 -0.14 6.51 2.62
C PHE A 47 1.37 6.18 2.57
N TRP A 48 1.76 5.15 1.82
CA TRP A 48 3.17 4.74 1.75
C TRP A 48 4.06 5.76 1.06
N TYR A 49 3.52 6.55 0.15
CA TYR A 49 4.22 7.71 -0.41
C TYR A 49 4.54 8.75 0.67
N ARG A 50 3.58 9.08 1.54
CA ARG A 50 3.79 10.02 2.66
C ARG A 50 4.82 9.49 3.66
N VAL A 51 4.75 8.21 4.01
CA VAL A 51 5.74 7.55 4.89
C VAL A 51 7.14 7.62 4.28
N GLN A 52 7.29 7.26 3.00
CA GLN A 52 8.59 7.31 2.32
C GLN A 52 9.16 8.73 2.25
N ARG A 53 8.31 9.72 1.97
CA ARG A 53 8.70 11.14 1.93
C ARG A 53 9.19 11.61 3.30
N ASP A 54 8.46 11.27 4.36
CA ASP A 54 8.82 11.63 5.73
C ASP A 54 10.12 10.93 6.18
N ARG A 55 10.27 9.65 5.89
CA ARG A 55 11.52 8.90 6.14
C ARG A 55 12.70 9.52 5.38
N ARG A 56 12.52 9.91 4.12
CA ARG A 56 13.54 10.61 3.32
C ARG A 56 13.92 11.96 3.95
N ALA A 57 12.94 12.75 4.40
CA ALA A 57 13.20 14.05 5.05
C ALA A 57 14.02 13.91 6.34
N HIS A 58 13.88 12.78 7.04
CA HIS A 58 14.62 12.46 8.26
C HIS A 58 15.86 11.57 8.03
N GLY A 59 16.26 11.32 6.77
CA GLY A 59 17.42 10.48 6.46
C GLY A 59 17.30 9.01 6.89
N LYS A 60 16.08 8.49 7.07
CA LYS A 60 15.82 7.11 7.52
C LYS A 60 15.79 6.13 6.34
N TYR A 61 16.81 5.28 6.24
CA TYR A 61 16.90 4.21 5.23
C TYR A 61 16.55 2.83 5.82
N PRO A 62 16.01 1.89 5.02
CA PRO A 62 15.48 2.09 3.66
C PRO A 62 14.25 3.01 3.65
N TYR A 63 14.01 3.76 2.57
CA TYR A 63 12.88 4.70 2.53
C TYR A 63 11.53 3.99 2.59
N LEU A 64 11.39 2.87 1.88
CA LEU A 64 10.28 1.95 2.08
C LEU A 64 10.60 1.05 3.28
N PRO A 65 9.79 1.01 4.34
CA PRO A 65 10.07 0.13 5.47
C PRO A 65 10.03 -1.35 5.11
N GLU A 66 10.88 -2.11 5.79
CA GLU A 66 10.88 -3.57 5.76
C GLU A 66 9.55 -4.13 6.24
N MET A 67 9.17 -5.31 5.74
CA MET A 67 7.83 -5.88 5.96
C MET A 67 7.49 -6.03 7.44
N ALA A 68 8.45 -6.48 8.26
CA ALA A 68 8.28 -6.67 9.70
C ALA A 68 7.94 -5.37 10.45
N ASP A 69 8.34 -4.21 9.92
CA ASP A 69 8.12 -2.90 10.54
C ASP A 69 6.84 -2.22 10.08
N ARG A 70 6.22 -2.69 8.99
CA ARG A 70 5.13 -1.95 8.32
C ARG A 70 3.91 -1.76 9.19
N GLU A 71 3.50 -2.79 9.92
CA GLU A 71 2.31 -2.73 10.78
C GLU A 71 2.52 -1.71 11.91
N ARG A 72 3.67 -1.80 12.60
CA ARG A 72 4.03 -0.86 13.67
C ARG A 72 4.08 0.58 13.16
N ILE A 73 4.78 0.82 12.05
CA ILE A 73 4.88 2.16 11.44
C ILE A 73 3.50 2.66 11.04
N LYS A 74 2.64 1.80 10.47
CA LYS A 74 1.27 2.20 10.12
C LYS A 74 0.49 2.66 11.34
N GLN A 75 0.55 1.94 12.44
CA GLN A 75 -0.10 2.31 13.69
C GLN A 75 0.44 3.64 14.24
N GLU A 76 1.77 3.82 14.26
CA GLU A 76 2.41 5.08 14.68
C GLU A 76 1.96 6.28 13.84
N TYR A 77 1.90 6.14 12.50
CA TYR A 77 1.44 7.21 11.62
C TYR A 77 -0.05 7.54 11.79
N MET A 78 -0.90 6.54 12.05
CA MET A 78 -2.33 6.78 12.30
C MET A 78 -2.53 7.50 13.64
N ASN A 79 -1.78 7.12 14.68
CA ASN A 79 -1.88 7.74 16.00
C ASN A 79 -1.41 9.20 15.99
N THR A 80 -0.30 9.49 15.29
CA THR A 80 0.24 10.87 15.22
C THR A 80 -0.65 11.85 14.47
N LYS A 81 -1.50 11.37 13.54
CA LYS A 81 -2.42 12.20 12.75
C LYS A 81 -3.82 12.35 13.33
N ILE A 82 -4.16 11.62 14.40
CA ILE A 82 -5.42 11.82 15.15
C ILE A 82 -5.27 12.94 16.19
N SER A 83 -4.03 13.23 16.62
CA SER A 83 -3.69 14.24 17.62
C SER A 83 -3.22 15.59 17.07
N GLY A 84 -3.36 15.85 15.77
CA GLY A 84 -2.90 17.08 15.12
C GLY A 84 -3.90 17.67 14.14
#